data_AF-A0AAV2K073-F1
#
_entry.id   AF-A0AAV2K073-F1
#
_cell.length_a   1.000
_cell.length_b   1.000
_cell.length_c   1.000
_cell.angle_alpha   90.00
_cell.angle_beta   90.00
_cell.angle_gamma   90.00
#
_symmetry.space_group_name_H-M   'P 1'
#
loop_
_entity.id
_entity.type
_entity.pdbx_description
1 polymer ?
#
loop_
_entity_poly.entity_id
_entity_poly.type
_entity_poly.pdbx_seq_one_letter_code
_entity_poly.pdbx_strand_id
1 'polypeptide(L)'
;MNQLLINVRKTKEMNHLLINARKTKEMNHLLINVRKTKEMNHLLINVRKTKEMNHLLINVGKTKEINHLLINVRKTKEINHLLINVRKTKEMNHLLINVGKTKEINHLLINARKTKEMNHLLINVGKTKEMNHLIINRRPRR
;
A
#
# COMPACT_ATOMS: atom_id res chain seq x y z
N MET A 1 6.75 -13.35 27.96
CA MET A 1 7.31 -14.45 27.14
C MET A 1 7.61 -13.90 25.75
N ASN A 2 8.86 -13.52 25.49
CA ASN A 2 9.27 -12.92 24.22
C ASN A 2 9.42 -14.03 23.17
N GLN A 3 8.34 -14.37 22.47
CA GLN A 3 8.44 -15.33 21.38
C GLN A 3 8.95 -14.63 20.12
N LEU A 4 10.26 -14.76 19.95
CA LEU A 4 10.97 -14.59 18.68
C LEU A 4 10.95 -15.93 17.94
N LEU A 5 10.49 -15.94 16.70
CA LEU A 5 10.63 -17.08 15.80
C LEU A 5 11.49 -16.71 14.58
N ILE A 6 12.38 -17.63 14.22
CA ILE A 6 13.28 -17.49 13.08
C ILE A 6 13.03 -18.65 12.14
N ASN A 7 12.93 -18.37 10.83
CA ASN A 7 12.81 -19.37 9.75
C ASN A 7 11.59 -20.29 9.85
N VAL A 8 10.39 -19.72 9.78
CA VAL A 8 9.13 -20.45 9.88
C VAL A 8 8.54 -20.78 8.50
N ARG A 9 8.27 -22.07 8.25
CA ARG A 9 7.58 -22.48 7.01
C ARG A 9 6.11 -22.07 7.01
N LYS A 10 5.42 -22.27 8.14
CA LYS A 10 4.02 -21.91 8.34
C LYS A 10 3.81 -21.61 9.82
N THR A 11 3.14 -20.51 10.12
CA THR A 11 2.54 -20.29 11.45
C THR A 11 1.10 -19.82 11.27
N LYS A 12 0.26 -20.15 12.25
CA LYS A 12 -1.12 -19.68 12.32
C LYS A 12 -1.15 -18.31 12.99
N GLU A 13 -0.69 -18.23 14.23
CA GLU A 13 -0.76 -17.04 15.07
C GLU A 13 0.62 -16.76 15.68
N MET A 14 1.00 -15.49 15.72
CA MET A 14 2.23 -15.05 16.38
C MET A 14 2.08 -13.61 16.90
N ASN A 15 2.43 -13.39 18.16
CA ASN A 15 2.16 -12.13 18.82
C ASN A 15 3.32 -11.12 18.76
N HIS A 16 4.58 -11.58 18.66
CA HIS A 16 5.73 -10.71 18.85
C HIS A 16 6.59 -10.49 17.61
N LEU A 17 7.54 -11.39 17.32
CA LEU A 17 8.56 -11.13 16.32
C LEU A 17 8.84 -12.37 15.47
N LEU A 18 8.73 -12.22 14.15
CA LEU A 18 8.99 -13.29 13.20
C LEU A 18 9.84 -12.77 12.03
N ILE A 19 11.02 -13.36 11.82
CA ILE A 19 12.05 -12.76 10.96
C ILE A 19 12.03 -13.28 9.52
N ASN A 20 11.59 -14.52 9.30
CA ASN A 20 11.49 -15.12 7.96
C ASN A 20 10.32 -16.08 7.95
N ALA A 21 9.33 -15.83 7.08
CA ALA A 21 8.14 -16.68 6.99
C ALA A 21 7.70 -16.96 5.56
N ARG A 22 7.42 -18.23 5.24
CA ARG A 22 6.80 -18.55 3.96
C ARG A 22 5.28 -18.30 3.97
N LYS A 23 4.61 -18.58 5.08
CA LYS A 23 3.18 -18.33 5.27
C LYS A 23 2.88 -17.99 6.74
N THR A 24 2.15 -16.91 6.94
CA THR A 24 1.57 -16.53 8.24
C THR A 24 0.08 -16.26 8.04
N LYS A 25 -0.78 -16.70 8.96
CA LYS A 25 -2.21 -16.34 8.91
C LYS A 25 -2.41 -15.01 9.62
N GLU A 26 -2.04 -14.93 10.89
CA GLU A 26 -2.25 -13.77 11.75
C GLU A 26 -0.94 -13.41 12.48
N MET A 27 -0.64 -12.12 12.54
CA MET A 27 0.52 -11.59 13.26
C MET A 27 0.23 -10.22 13.87
N ASN A 28 0.58 -10.04 15.14
CA ASN A 28 0.24 -8.81 15.84
C ASN A 28 1.30 -7.71 15.74
N HIS A 29 2.57 -7.99 16.06
CA HIS A 29 3.60 -6.94 16.17
C HIS A 29 4.48 -6.76 14.92
N LEU A 30 5.46 -7.63 14.69
CA LEU A 30 6.47 -7.43 13.65
C LEU A 30 6.74 -8.70 12.84
N LEU A 31 6.54 -8.60 11.52
CA LEU A 31 6.90 -9.63 10.56
C LEU A 31 7.87 -9.10 9.50
N ILE A 32 9.06 -9.68 9.47
CA ILE A 32 10.11 -9.38 8.50
C ILE A 32 10.16 -10.51 7.47
N ASN A 33 10.42 -10.16 6.20
CA ASN A 33 10.64 -11.08 5.08
C ASN A 33 9.58 -12.19 4.97
N VAL A 34 8.38 -11.81 4.54
CA VAL A 34 7.27 -12.75 4.39
C VAL A 34 6.82 -12.91 2.94
N ARG A 35 6.68 -14.17 2.53
CA ARG A 35 6.16 -14.49 1.19
C ARG A 35 4.64 -14.30 1.10
N LYS A 36 3.91 -14.68 2.13
CA LYS A 36 2.44 -14.54 2.23
C LYS A 36 2.01 -14.34 3.67
N THR A 37 1.26 -13.27 3.94
CA THR A 37 0.49 -13.11 5.16
C THR A 37 -0.99 -12.85 4.82
N LYS A 38 -1.92 -13.22 5.71
CA LYS A 38 -3.35 -12.94 5.53
C LYS A 38 -3.68 -11.63 6.23
N GLU A 39 -3.44 -11.57 7.54
CA GLU A 39 -3.81 -10.47 8.42
C GLU A 39 -2.59 -10.06 9.26
N MET A 40 -2.46 -8.76 9.49
CA MET A 40 -1.41 -8.18 10.32
C MET A 40 -1.86 -6.86 10.94
N ASN A 41 -1.47 -6.64 12.19
CA ASN A 41 -1.85 -5.45 12.93
C ASN A 41 -0.83 -4.31 12.86
N HIS A 42 0.44 -4.52 13.22
CA HIS A 42 1.41 -3.41 13.38
C HIS A 42 2.37 -3.16 12.22
N LEU A 43 3.36 -4.04 11.99
CA LEU A 43 4.44 -3.77 11.05
C LEU A 43 4.84 -5.00 10.22
N LEU A 44 4.92 -4.78 8.91
CA LEU A 44 5.35 -5.75 7.91
C LEU A 44 6.45 -5.15 7.02
N ILE A 45 7.57 -5.84 6.94
CA ILE A 45 8.72 -5.42 6.14
C ILE A 45 9.03 -6.50 5.10
N ASN A 46 9.23 -6.08 3.85
CA ASN A 46 9.59 -6.95 2.72
C ASN A 46 8.56 -8.06 2.48
N VAL A 47 7.39 -7.66 1.97
CA VAL A 47 6.24 -8.55 1.80
C VAL A 47 5.98 -8.82 0.33
N ARG A 48 5.95 -10.10 -0.07
CA ARG A 48 5.53 -10.42 -1.44
C ARG A 48 4.02 -10.29 -1.63
N LYS A 49 3.23 -10.75 -0.65
CA LYS A 49 1.76 -10.70 -0.67
C LYS A 49 1.20 -10.56 0.75
N THR A 50 0.34 -9.57 0.96
CA THR A 50 -0.61 -9.51 2.09
C THR A 50 -2.04 -9.42 1.56
N LYS A 51 -3.05 -9.75 2.38
CA LYS A 51 -4.45 -9.40 2.08
C LYS A 51 -4.84 -8.14 2.82
N GLU A 52 -4.73 -8.16 4.14
CA GLU A 52 -5.23 -7.13 5.05
C GLU A 52 -4.10 -6.64 5.96
N MET A 53 -4.11 -5.33 6.25
CA MET A 53 -3.24 -4.70 7.23
C MET A 53 -3.91 -3.50 7.90
N ASN A 54 -3.65 -3.35 9.19
CA ASN A 54 -4.04 -2.15 9.91
C ASN A 54 -3.03 -1.00 9.84
N HIS A 55 -1.80 -1.16 10.34
CA HIS A 55 -0.83 -0.05 10.43
C HIS A 55 0.11 0.10 9.22
N LEU A 56 1.28 -0.55 9.22
CA LEU A 56 2.39 -0.17 8.34
C LEU A 56 2.93 -1.34 7.52
N LEU A 57 2.99 -1.15 6.20
CA LEU A 57 3.75 -2.01 5.30
C LEU A 57 4.86 -1.27 4.55
N ILE A 58 6.03 -1.89 4.51
CA ILE A 58 7.20 -1.40 3.78
C ILE A 58 7.65 -2.45 2.76
N ASN A 59 7.92 -2.00 1.53
CA ASN A 59 8.42 -2.82 0.41
C ASN A 59 7.48 -3.98 0.06
N VAL A 60 6.42 -3.67 -0.68
CA VAL A 60 5.32 -4.62 -0.92
C VAL A 60 5.14 -4.94 -2.39
N GLY A 61 5.12 -6.24 -2.68
CA GLY A 61 4.81 -6.75 -4.01
C GLY A 61 3.33 -6.60 -4.36
N LYS A 62 2.43 -7.07 -3.48
CA LYS A 62 0.98 -6.99 -3.65
C LYS A 62 0.26 -6.92 -2.31
N THR A 63 -0.72 -6.04 -2.21
CA THR A 63 -1.72 -6.01 -1.12
C THR A 63 -3.12 -5.85 -1.71
N LYS A 64 -4.16 -6.17 -0.93
CA LYS A 64 -5.54 -5.87 -1.29
C LYS A 64 -6.04 -4.66 -0.50
N GLU A 65 -6.08 -4.75 0.81
CA GLU A 65 -6.73 -3.79 1.70
C GLU A 65 -5.74 -3.35 2.79
N ILE A 66 -5.65 -2.03 3.03
CA ILE A 66 -4.84 -1.47 4.10
C ILE A 66 -5.53 -0.23 4.66
N ASN A 67 -5.50 -0.12 5.98
CA ASN A 67 -6.13 1.00 6.67
C ASN A 67 -5.21 2.23 6.74
N HIS A 68 -3.93 2.07 7.09
CA HIS A 68 -3.10 3.22 7.44
C HIS A 68 -2.02 3.56 6.41
N LEU A 69 -0.83 2.93 6.45
CA LEU A 69 0.34 3.39 5.70
C LEU A 69 1.03 2.28 4.89
N LEU A 70 1.42 2.64 3.68
CA LEU A 70 2.14 1.77 2.75
C LEU A 70 3.24 2.53 2.02
N ILE A 71 4.44 1.97 2.02
CA ILE A 71 5.62 2.57 1.41
C ILE A 71 6.22 1.58 0.41
N ASN A 72 6.57 2.06 -0.78
CA ASN A 72 7.20 1.31 -1.87
C ASN A 72 6.36 0.10 -2.31
N VAL A 73 5.31 0.37 -3.08
CA VAL A 73 4.28 -0.62 -3.41
C VAL A 73 4.19 -0.86 -4.91
N ARG A 74 4.30 -2.13 -5.32
CA ARG A 74 4.14 -2.48 -6.73
C ARG A 74 2.67 -2.52 -7.16
N LYS A 75 1.78 -3.07 -6.32
CA LYS A 75 0.33 -3.14 -6.59
C LYS A 75 -0.48 -3.13 -5.30
N THR A 76 -1.51 -2.30 -5.27
CA THR A 76 -2.57 -2.34 -4.26
C THR A 76 -3.95 -2.20 -4.91
N LYS A 77 -5.01 -2.61 -4.20
CA LYS A 77 -6.39 -2.43 -4.64
C LYS A 77 -7.03 -1.25 -3.91
N GLU A 78 -7.17 -1.33 -2.60
CA GLU A 78 -7.97 -0.41 -1.79
C GLU A 78 -7.16 0.05 -0.60
N ILE A 79 -7.14 1.36 -0.35
CA ILE A 79 -6.39 1.96 0.75
C ILE A 79 -7.14 3.17 1.31
N ASN A 80 -7.18 3.25 2.64
CA ASN A 80 -7.90 4.32 3.32
C ASN A 80 -7.07 5.59 3.54
N HIS A 81 -5.80 5.49 3.94
CA HIS A 81 -5.07 6.66 4.44
C HIS A 81 -3.89 7.15 3.60
N LEU A 82 -2.76 6.45 3.58
CA LEU A 82 -1.55 6.96 2.93
C LEU A 82 -0.78 5.90 2.14
N LEU A 83 -0.43 6.28 0.92
CA LEU A 83 0.41 5.53 -0.01
C LEU A 83 1.56 6.39 -0.53
N ILE A 84 2.78 5.86 -0.43
CA ILE A 84 3.99 6.52 -0.93
C ILE A 84 4.72 5.58 -1.91
N ASN A 85 5.13 6.13 -3.06
CA ASN A 85 5.89 5.43 -4.10
C ASN A 85 5.17 4.18 -4.62
N VAL A 86 4.08 4.41 -5.37
CA VAL A 86 3.20 3.33 -5.82
C VAL A 86 3.21 3.17 -7.33
N ARG A 87 3.49 1.97 -7.81
CA ARG A 87 3.45 1.71 -9.26
C ARG A 87 2.02 1.63 -9.79
N LYS A 88 1.12 0.98 -9.05
CA LYS A 88 -0.30 0.80 -9.41
C LYS A 88 -1.19 0.74 -8.17
N THR A 89 -2.22 1.57 -8.12
CA THR A 89 -3.38 1.42 -7.22
C THR A 89 -4.69 1.42 -8.02
N LYS A 90 -5.77 0.85 -7.45
CA LYS A 90 -7.12 0.90 -8.03
C LYS A 90 -7.88 2.05 -7.37
N GLU A 91 -8.07 1.99 -6.06
CA GLU A 91 -8.85 2.93 -5.27
C GLU A 91 -8.01 3.46 -4.09
N MET A 92 -8.21 4.74 -3.77
CA MET A 92 -7.57 5.42 -2.66
C MET A 92 -8.50 6.49 -2.09
N ASN A 93 -8.63 6.53 -0.76
CA ASN A 93 -9.47 7.55 -0.13
C ASN A 93 -8.72 8.86 0.15
N HIS A 94 -7.65 8.84 0.94
CA HIS A 94 -6.98 10.07 1.38
C HIS A 94 -5.82 10.51 0.46
N LEU A 95 -4.59 10.04 0.72
CA LEU A 95 -3.39 10.64 0.15
C LEU A 95 -2.53 9.64 -0.61
N LEU A 96 -2.18 10.01 -1.84
CA LEU A 96 -1.30 9.26 -2.71
C LEU A 96 -0.13 10.11 -3.22
N ILE A 97 1.10 9.66 -2.99
CA ILE A 97 2.32 10.37 -3.37
C ILE A 97 3.17 9.51 -4.31
N ASN A 98 3.65 10.10 -5.41
CA ASN A 98 4.54 9.51 -6.40
C ASN A 98 3.99 8.23 -7.03
N VAL A 99 3.10 8.40 -8.01
CA VAL A 99 2.35 7.28 -8.59
C VAL A 99 2.44 7.10 -10.08
N GLY A 100 2.70 5.85 -10.46
CA GLY A 100 2.72 5.45 -11.87
C GLY A 100 1.33 5.42 -12.48
N LYS A 101 0.38 4.74 -11.84
CA LYS A 101 -1.00 4.61 -12.33
C LYS A 101 -1.98 4.49 -11.15
N THR A 102 -3.06 5.24 -11.21
CA THR A 102 -4.24 5.08 -10.34
C THR A 102 -5.51 5.02 -11.20
N LYS A 103 -6.57 4.40 -10.69
CA LYS A 103 -7.90 4.51 -11.32
C LYS A 103 -8.71 5.60 -10.62
N GLU A 104 -8.98 5.45 -9.33
CA GLU A 104 -9.87 6.33 -8.57
C GLU A 104 -9.17 6.84 -7.31
N ILE A 105 -9.32 8.13 -7.02
CA ILE A 105 -8.82 8.77 -5.80
C ILE A 105 -9.82 9.82 -5.33
N ASN A 106 -10.10 9.85 -4.02
CA ASN A 106 -11.08 10.76 -3.45
C ASN A 106 -10.54 12.10 -2.99
N HIS A 107 -9.33 12.19 -2.43
CA HIS A 107 -8.89 13.42 -1.75
C HIS A 107 -7.65 14.09 -2.36
N LEU A 108 -6.46 13.48 -2.26
CA LEU A 108 -5.22 14.14 -2.68
C LEU A 108 -4.27 13.20 -3.42
N LEU A 109 -3.83 13.63 -4.60
CA LEU A 109 -2.83 12.96 -5.41
C LEU A 109 -1.70 13.92 -5.78
N ILE A 110 -0.47 13.55 -5.42
CA ILE A 110 0.75 14.30 -5.69
C ILE A 110 1.66 13.47 -6.59
N ASN A 111 2.12 14.07 -7.68
CA ASN A 111 3.06 13.49 -8.65
C ASN A 111 2.54 12.18 -9.27
N ALA A 112 1.62 12.29 -10.24
CA ALA A 112 1.05 11.14 -10.91
C ALA A 112 1.34 11.10 -12.41
N ARG A 113 1.74 9.94 -12.93
CA ARG A 113 1.89 9.78 -14.38
C ARG A 113 0.55 9.60 -15.08
N LYS A 114 -0.36 8.78 -14.51
CA LYS A 114 -1.69 8.51 -15.07
C LYS A 114 -2.75 8.32 -13.98
N THR A 115 -3.87 9.01 -14.13
CA THR A 115 -5.06 8.93 -13.29
C THR A 115 -6.28 8.80 -14.21
N LYS A 116 -7.28 7.99 -13.82
CA LYS A 116 -8.54 7.91 -14.58
C LYS A 116 -9.53 8.93 -14.01
N GLU A 117 -9.84 8.80 -12.73
CA GLU A 117 -10.81 9.59 -11.99
C GLU A 117 -10.18 10.13 -10.71
N MET A 118 -10.49 11.38 -10.38
CA MET A 118 -10.00 12.06 -9.19
C MET A 118 -11.03 13.06 -8.70
N ASN A 119 -11.30 13.00 -7.40
CA ASN A 119 -12.07 13.99 -6.66
C ASN A 119 -11.10 14.85 -5.83
N HIS A 120 -11.44 16.12 -5.59
CA HIS A 120 -10.64 17.11 -4.84
C HIS A 120 -9.34 17.65 -5.49
N LEU A 121 -8.17 17.08 -5.22
CA LEU A 121 -6.92 17.80 -5.53
C LEU A 121 -5.86 16.92 -6.21
N LEU A 122 -5.41 17.39 -7.37
CA LEU A 122 -4.38 16.75 -8.18
C LEU A 122 -3.20 17.69 -8.43
N ILE A 123 -2.03 17.31 -7.96
CA ILE A 123 -0.79 18.10 -8.09
C ILE A 123 0.20 17.35 -8.99
N ASN A 124 0.74 18.01 -10.00
CA ASN A 124 1.76 17.48 -10.92
C ASN A 124 1.32 16.18 -11.62
N VAL A 125 0.36 16.29 -12.54
CA VAL A 125 -0.14 15.13 -13.31
C VAL A 125 0.33 15.13 -14.76
N GLY A 126 0.71 13.94 -15.25
CA GLY A 126 0.96 13.69 -16.66
C GLY A 126 -0.34 13.56 -17.48
N LYS A 127 -1.19 12.59 -17.15
CA LYS A 127 -2.47 12.36 -17.82
C LYS A 127 -3.59 12.10 -16.80
N THR A 128 -4.70 12.82 -16.94
CA THR A 128 -5.97 12.53 -16.26
C THR A 128 -7.11 12.47 -17.29
N LYS A 129 -8.16 11.69 -17.00
CA LYS A 129 -9.36 11.58 -17.85
C LYS A 129 -10.50 12.43 -17.29
N GLU A 130 -10.85 12.23 -16.02
CA GLU A 130 -11.95 12.88 -15.32
C GLU A 130 -11.42 13.50 -14.01
N MET A 131 -11.87 14.73 -13.72
CA MET A 131 -11.48 15.50 -12.54
C MET A 131 -12.62 16.41 -12.13
N ASN A 132 -12.98 16.40 -10.85
CA ASN A 132 -14.15 17.13 -10.36
C ASN A 132 -13.85 18.46 -9.65
N HIS A 133 -12.59 18.78 -9.32
CA HIS A 133 -12.30 19.96 -8.50
C HIS A 133 -11.06 20.76 -8.92
N LEU A 134 -9.83 20.44 -8.50
CA LEU A 134 -8.65 21.25 -8.82
C LEU A 134 -7.45 20.44 -9.36
N ILE A 135 -6.82 20.97 -10.43
CA ILE A 135 -5.52 20.50 -10.92
C ILE A 135 -4.50 21.64 -10.78
N ILE A 136 -3.41 21.36 -10.08
CA ILE A 136 -2.23 22.22 -10.00
C ILE A 136 -1.13 21.57 -10.82
N ASN A 137 -0.67 22.25 -11.87
CA ASN A 137 0.38 21.82 -12.79
C ASN A 137 0.06 20.52 -13.55
N ARG A 138 -0.44 20.68 -14.78
CA ARG A 138 -0.67 19.59 -15.73
C ARG A 138 0.38 19.65 -16.83
N ARG A 139 1.07 18.53 -17.09
CA ARG A 139 1.96 18.45 -18.27
C ARG A 139 1.11 18.55 -19.56
N PRO A 140 1.50 19.39 -20.54
CA PRO A 140 0.83 19.44 -21.83
C PRO A 140 0.77 18.06 -22.48
N ARG A 141 -0.36 17.72 -23.10
CA ARG A 141 -0.43 16.55 -23.98
C ARG A 141 0.41 16.88 -25.21
N ARG A 142 1.62 16.31 -25.31
CA ARG A 142 2.28 16.15 -26.62
C ARG A 142 1.46 15.19 -27.47
#